data_AF-A0A538FJX4-F1
#
_entry.id   AF-A0A538FJX4-F1
#
_cell.length_a   1.000
_cell.length_b   1.000
_cell.length_c   1.000
_cell.angle_alpha   90.00
_cell.angle_beta   90.00
_cell.angle_gamma   90.00
#
_symmetry.space_group_name_H-M   'P 1'
#
loop_
_entity.id
_entity.type
_entity.pdbx_description
1 polymer ?
#
loop_
_entity_poly.entity_id
_entity_poly.type
_entity_poly.pdbx_seq_one_letter_code
_entity_poly.pdbx_strand_id
1 'polypeptide(L)'
;MSRALTDHPQLGRLRRRPPAWLVAAVVGGLACLWLGLHLLAGPSFVRAVTVSNPTLYDVDVDVSDGGQHGHTRLGVVPRRSTMTIGDVADEGPVWVFVFSAQGRPGGQIRLSRHDLAAASWRLEIPAAVASNLRAGGAIEPP
;
A
#
# COMPACT_ATOMS: atom_id res chain seq x y z
N MET A 1 15.45 33.59 75.91
CA MET A 1 15.14 34.06 74.54
C MET A 1 15.97 33.20 73.58
N SER A 2 15.47 32.04 73.18
CA SER A 2 14.72 31.82 71.92
C SER A 2 15.51 32.15 70.65
N ARG A 3 16.11 31.13 70.03
CA ARG A 3 15.96 30.87 68.59
C ARG A 3 16.36 29.43 68.28
N ALA A 4 15.35 28.66 67.91
CA ALA A 4 15.46 27.30 67.43
C ALA A 4 15.22 27.30 65.91
N LEU A 5 15.74 26.26 65.26
CA LEU A 5 15.45 25.78 63.89
C LEU A 5 15.90 26.72 62.74
N THR A 6 16.45 26.23 61.63
CA THR A 6 16.21 24.93 60.97
C THR A 6 17.43 24.57 60.14
N ASP A 7 18.06 23.45 60.47
CA ASP A 7 18.92 22.75 59.52
C ASP A 7 17.98 22.11 58.49
N HIS A 8 18.04 22.57 57.24
CA HIS A 8 17.21 22.04 56.15
C HIS A 8 17.93 20.83 55.56
N PRO A 9 17.48 19.59 55.78
CA PRO A 9 18.02 18.46 55.04
C PRO A 9 17.67 18.65 53.56
N GLN A 10 18.71 18.92 52.77
CA GLN A 10 18.67 18.82 51.32
C GLN A 10 18.34 17.37 50.98
N LEU A 11 17.05 17.06 50.83
CA LEU A 11 16.58 15.79 50.29
C LEU A 11 17.00 15.76 48.82
N GLY A 12 18.24 15.32 48.59
CA GLY A 12 18.71 14.90 47.29
C GLY A 12 17.71 13.89 46.77
N ARG A 13 16.87 14.33 45.83
CA ARG A 13 15.99 13.45 45.06
C ARG A 13 16.92 12.52 44.29
N LEU A 14 17.27 11.39 44.90
CA LEU A 14 17.82 10.24 44.22
C LEU A 14 16.81 9.94 43.10
N ARG A 15 17.13 10.35 41.87
CA ARG A 15 16.47 9.85 40.67
C ARG A 15 16.73 8.35 40.66
N ARG A 16 15.91 7.59 41.39
CA ARG A 16 15.92 6.14 41.36
C ARG A 16 15.63 5.78 39.93
N ARG A 17 16.67 5.32 39.21
CA ARG A 17 16.49 4.75 37.89
C ARG A 17 15.48 3.62 38.05
N PRO A 18 14.44 3.56 37.20
CA PRO A 18 13.50 2.47 37.28
C PRO A 18 14.28 1.15 37.15
N PRO A 19 13.92 0.13 37.93
CA PRO A 19 14.58 -1.16 37.85
C PRO A 19 14.39 -1.73 36.43
N ALA A 20 15.41 -2.42 35.92
CA ALA A 20 15.46 -2.84 34.52
C ALA A 20 14.24 -3.67 34.07
N TRP A 21 13.62 -4.43 34.98
CA TRP A 21 12.42 -5.21 34.69
C TRP A 21 11.19 -4.34 34.38
N LEU A 22 11.06 -3.16 34.99
CA LEU A 22 9.98 -2.22 34.69
C LEU A 22 10.15 -1.64 33.28
N VAL A 23 11.38 -1.31 32.90
CA VAL A 23 11.69 -0.84 31.54
C VAL A 23 11.41 -1.94 30.53
N ALA A 24 11.85 -3.18 30.79
CA ALA A 24 11.62 -4.32 29.92
C ALA A 24 10.12 -4.63 29.76
N ALA A 25 9.34 -4.57 30.84
CA ALA A 25 7.90 -4.79 30.80
C ALA A 25 7.18 -3.71 29.97
N VAL A 26 7.57 -2.44 30.10
CA VAL A 26 7.00 -1.35 29.29
C VAL A 26 7.36 -1.52 27.81
N VAL A 27 8.61 -1.82 27.49
CA VAL A 27 9.05 -2.04 26.11
C VAL A 27 8.35 -3.25 25.49
N GLY A 28 8.26 -4.36 26.22
CA GLY A 28 7.56 -5.56 25.77
C GLY A 28 6.06 -5.31 25.57
N GLY A 29 5.42 -4.59 26.49
CA GLY A 29 4.02 -4.18 26.35
C GLY A 29 3.77 -3.31 25.12
N LEU A 30 4.64 -2.33 24.87
CA LEU A 30 4.58 -1.48 23.68
C LEU A 30 4.81 -2.28 22.39
N ALA A 31 5.74 -3.23 22.38
CA ALA A 31 5.99 -4.09 21.23
C ALA A 31 4.79 -5.00 20.93
N CYS A 32 4.20 -5.63 21.95
CA CYS A 32 2.98 -6.43 21.80
C CYS A 32 1.79 -5.59 21.34
N LEU A 33 1.63 -4.38 21.86
CA LEU A 33 0.58 -3.46 21.43
C LEU A 33 0.78 -3.01 19.98
N TRP A 34 2.02 -2.66 19.61
CA TRP A 34 2.37 -2.29 18.24
C TRP A 34 2.10 -3.44 17.26
N LEU A 35 2.53 -4.66 17.61
CA LEU A 35 2.28 -5.85 16.81
C LEU A 35 0.78 -6.15 16.71
N GLY A 36 0.05 -6.05 17.82
CA GLY A 36 -1.40 -6.24 17.85
C GLY A 36 -2.13 -5.23 16.95
N LEU A 37 -1.78 -3.95 17.03
CA LEU A 37 -2.34 -2.91 16.16
C LEU A 37 -2.03 -3.17 14.68
N HIS A 38 -0.83 -3.67 14.37
CA HIS A 38 -0.47 -4.01 13.00
C HIS A 38 -1.24 -5.21 12.45
N LEU A 39 -1.52 -6.21 13.30
CA LEU A 39 -2.29 -7.39 12.94
C LEU A 39 -3.80 -7.12 12.85
N LEU A 40 -4.32 -6.15 13.60
CA LEU A 40 -5.73 -5.74 13.59
C LEU A 40 -6.07 -4.74 12.49
N ALA A 41 -5.08 -4.15 11.83
CA ALA A 41 -5.30 -3.36 10.62
C ALA A 41 -5.75 -4.31 9.49
N GLY A 42 -7.06 -4.55 9.41
CA GLY A 42 -7.66 -5.32 8.33
C GLY A 42 -7.33 -4.74 6.95
N PRO A 43 -7.59 -5.50 5.87
CA PRO A 43 -7.30 -5.04 4.51
C PRO A 43 -7.96 -3.68 4.28
N SER A 44 -7.15 -2.67 4.02
CA SER A 44 -7.64 -1.37 3.59
C SER A 44 -8.13 -1.47 2.15
N PHE A 45 -9.17 -0.70 1.83
CA PHE A 45 -9.73 -0.65 0.49
C PHE A 45 -9.63 0.77 -0.05
N VAL A 46 -9.37 0.86 -1.35
CA VAL A 46 -9.50 2.07 -2.15
C VAL A 46 -10.90 2.09 -2.72
N ARG A 47 -11.62 3.20 -2.53
CA ARG A 47 -13.01 3.35 -2.95
C ARG A 47 -13.22 3.01 -4.44
N ALA A 48 -12.32 3.50 -5.29
CA ALA A 48 -12.36 3.20 -6.72
C ALA A 48 -11.01 3.43 -7.40
N VAL A 49 -10.73 2.62 -8.42
CA VAL A 49 -9.65 2.81 -9.40
C VAL A 49 -10.28 2.98 -10.78
N THR A 50 -9.94 4.05 -11.48
CA THR A 50 -10.41 4.30 -12.84
C THR A 50 -9.30 3.98 -13.83
N VAL A 51 -9.54 3.03 -14.73
CA VAL A 51 -8.58 2.60 -15.75
C VAL A 51 -9.06 3.06 -17.13
N SER A 52 -8.24 3.83 -17.82
CA SER A 52 -8.46 4.23 -19.21
C SER A 52 -7.65 3.35 -20.14
N ASN A 53 -8.34 2.73 -21.10
CA ASN A 53 -7.75 1.89 -22.12
C ASN A 53 -7.87 2.58 -23.48
N PRO A 54 -6.86 3.37 -23.90
CA PRO A 54 -6.84 3.98 -25.23
C PRO A 54 -6.51 2.97 -26.34
N THR A 55 -6.17 1.72 -26.01
CA THR A 55 -5.72 0.73 -26.97
C THR A 55 -6.88 0.13 -27.77
N LEU A 56 -6.52 -0.66 -28.79
CA LEU A 56 -7.46 -1.36 -29.67
C LEU A 56 -7.85 -2.74 -29.14
N TYR A 57 -7.28 -3.15 -27.99
CA TYR A 57 -7.50 -4.45 -27.39
C TYR A 57 -8.38 -4.32 -26.15
N ASP A 58 -9.20 -5.34 -25.88
CA ASP A 58 -9.79 -5.51 -24.56
C ASP A 58 -8.67 -6.06 -23.65
N VAL A 59 -8.33 -5.33 -22.59
CA VAL A 59 -7.13 -5.60 -21.79
C VAL A 59 -7.54 -6.14 -20.42
N ASP A 60 -7.08 -7.36 -20.11
CA ASP A 60 -7.07 -7.90 -18.75
C ASP A 60 -6.06 -7.12 -17.92
N VAL A 61 -6.52 -6.59 -16.78
CA VAL A 61 -5.70 -5.86 -15.81
C VAL A 61 -5.70 -6.64 -14.50
N ASP A 62 -4.52 -7.09 -14.11
CA ASP A 62 -4.27 -7.68 -12.80
C ASP A 62 -3.37 -6.73 -11.98
N VAL A 63 -3.39 -6.86 -10.65
CA VAL A 63 -2.64 -6.01 -9.73
C VAL A 63 -1.94 -6.82 -8.64
N SER A 64 -0.78 -6.37 -8.18
CA SER A 64 -0.13 -6.89 -6.97
C SER A 64 0.72 -5.84 -6.25
N ASP A 65 1.13 -6.16 -5.02
CA ASP A 65 2.07 -5.38 -4.20
C ASP A 65 3.55 -5.42 -4.70
N GLY A 66 3.82 -6.17 -5.78
CA GLY A 66 5.16 -6.42 -6.31
C GLY A 66 6.01 -7.37 -5.47
N GLY A 67 5.41 -8.03 -4.47
CA GLY A 67 6.01 -9.09 -3.66
C GLY A 67 5.79 -10.49 -4.23
N GLN A 68 5.88 -11.51 -3.36
CA GLN A 68 5.62 -12.92 -3.70
C GLN A 68 4.13 -13.26 -3.67
N HIS A 69 3.28 -12.33 -3.25
CA HIS A 69 1.83 -12.52 -3.25
C HIS A 69 1.34 -12.51 -4.71
N GLY A 70 0.47 -13.47 -5.05
CA GLY A 70 -0.04 -13.62 -6.41
C GLY A 70 -0.81 -12.38 -6.90
N HIS A 71 -1.11 -12.35 -8.20
CA HIS A 71 -1.86 -11.24 -8.78
C HIS A 71 -3.37 -11.35 -8.50
N THR A 72 -3.98 -10.23 -8.13
CA THR A 72 -5.43 -10.07 -8.02
C THR A 72 -5.97 -9.49 -9.31
N ARG A 73 -7.00 -10.12 -9.89
CA ARG A 73 -7.64 -9.60 -11.09
C ARG A 73 -8.50 -8.38 -10.77
N LEU A 74 -8.20 -7.23 -11.40
CA LEU A 74 -9.05 -6.03 -11.32
C LEU A 74 -10.22 -6.11 -12.31
N GLY A 75 -9.97 -6.64 -13.50
CA GLY A 75 -11.02 -6.85 -14.50
C GLY A 75 -10.51 -6.71 -15.93
N VAL A 76 -11.47 -6.70 -16.87
CA VAL A 76 -11.20 -6.52 -18.30
C VAL A 76 -11.68 -5.14 -18.71
N VAL A 77 -10.76 -4.28 -19.16
CA VAL A 77 -11.07 -2.92 -19.60
C VAL A 77 -11.28 -2.94 -21.12
N PRO A 78 -12.50 -2.64 -21.62
CA PRO A 78 -12.76 -2.70 -23.06
C PRO A 78 -11.87 -1.72 -23.84
N ARG A 79 -11.61 -2.04 -25.10
CA ARG A 79 -10.87 -1.17 -26.02
C ARG A 79 -11.50 0.22 -26.11
N ARG A 80 -10.65 1.25 -26.24
CA ARG A 80 -11.04 2.67 -26.36
C ARG A 80 -12.08 3.11 -25.30
N SER A 81 -12.01 2.53 -24.11
CA SER A 81 -12.97 2.76 -23.04
C SER A 81 -12.29 3.14 -21.75
N THR A 82 -13.08 3.64 -20.81
CA THR A 82 -12.65 3.90 -19.43
C THR A 82 -13.58 3.15 -18.49
N MET A 83 -13.00 2.37 -17.57
CA MET A 83 -13.74 1.57 -16.60
C MET A 83 -13.38 2.03 -15.18
N THR A 84 -14.38 2.14 -14.31
CA THR A 84 -14.16 2.38 -12.88
C THR A 84 -14.45 1.11 -12.12
N ILE A 85 -13.46 0.62 -11.38
CA ILE A 85 -13.58 -0.54 -10.49
C ILE A 85 -13.70 -0.02 -9.06
N GLY A 86 -14.75 -0.42 -8.35
CA GLY A 86 -14.98 -0.06 -6.95
C GLY A 86 -14.36 -1.03 -5.96
N ASP A 87 -14.21 -0.59 -4.72
CA ASP A 87 -13.80 -1.42 -3.56
C ASP A 87 -12.57 -2.30 -3.84
N VAL A 88 -11.51 -1.66 -4.34
CA VAL A 88 -10.26 -2.34 -4.70
C VAL A 88 -9.40 -2.50 -3.46
N ALA A 89 -8.87 -3.71 -3.24
CA ALA A 89 -7.93 -3.96 -2.15
C ALA A 89 -6.72 -3.01 -2.27
N ASP A 90 -6.32 -2.41 -1.16
CA ASP A 90 -5.13 -1.57 -1.14
C ASP A 90 -3.89 -2.45 -1.12
N GLU A 91 -3.15 -2.49 -2.23
CA GLU A 91 -1.92 -3.27 -2.39
C GLU A 91 -0.73 -2.69 -1.62
N GLY A 92 -0.96 -1.64 -0.82
CA GLY A 92 0.05 -1.02 0.03
C GLY A 92 0.85 0.05 -0.71
N PRO A 93 2.13 0.27 -0.37
CA PRO A 93 2.89 1.41 -0.86
C PRO A 93 3.22 1.36 -2.35
N VAL A 94 3.19 0.16 -2.95
CA VAL A 94 3.58 -0.10 -4.33
C VAL A 94 2.48 -0.90 -5.00
N TRP A 95 2.12 -0.48 -6.21
CA TRP A 95 1.11 -1.12 -7.04
C TRP A 95 1.76 -1.53 -8.36
N VAL A 96 1.74 -2.81 -8.68
CA VAL A 96 2.20 -3.36 -9.95
C VAL A 96 0.99 -3.78 -10.75
N PHE A 97 0.71 -3.06 -11.83
CA PHE A 97 -0.35 -3.42 -12.77
C PHE A 97 0.24 -4.26 -13.88
N VAL A 98 -0.34 -5.44 -14.09
CA VAL A 98 0.04 -6.39 -15.14
C VAL A 98 -1.05 -6.39 -16.19
N PHE A 99 -0.66 -6.23 -17.45
CA PHE A 99 -1.57 -6.15 -18.58
C PHE A 99 -1.43 -7.38 -19.46
N SER A 100 -2.56 -7.94 -19.88
CA SER A 100 -2.59 -8.99 -20.89
C SER A 100 -3.84 -8.87 -21.76
N ALA A 101 -3.82 -9.52 -22.92
CA ALA A 101 -5.00 -9.65 -23.77
C ALA A 101 -4.86 -10.93 -24.59
N GLN A 102 -5.95 -11.70 -24.75
CA GLN A 102 -5.96 -12.93 -25.55
C GLN A 102 -4.86 -13.93 -25.11
N GLY A 103 -4.55 -13.98 -23.82
CA GLY A 103 -3.47 -14.82 -23.27
C GLY A 103 -2.05 -14.37 -23.62
N ARG A 104 -1.88 -13.17 -24.18
CA ARG A 104 -0.57 -12.57 -24.51
C ARG A 104 -0.19 -11.50 -23.48
N PRO A 105 1.07 -11.47 -23.03
CA PRO A 105 1.53 -10.44 -22.11
C PRO A 105 1.64 -9.08 -22.83
N GLY A 106 1.05 -8.06 -22.23
CA GLY A 106 1.17 -6.65 -22.66
C GLY A 106 2.26 -5.89 -21.90
N GLY A 107 2.77 -6.46 -20.81
CA GLY A 107 3.77 -5.86 -19.93
C GLY A 107 3.19 -5.46 -18.58
N GLN A 108 3.94 -4.68 -17.82
CA GLN A 108 3.55 -4.22 -16.50
C GLN A 108 4.05 -2.81 -16.23
N ILE A 109 3.39 -2.11 -15.31
CA ILE A 109 3.90 -0.86 -14.75
C ILE A 109 3.86 -0.91 -13.24
N ARG A 110 4.80 -0.18 -12.63
CA ARG A 110 4.91 -0.02 -11.19
C ARG A 110 4.64 1.43 -10.84
N LEU A 111 3.66 1.67 -9.98
CA LEU A 111 3.29 2.99 -9.48
C LEU A 111 3.34 2.98 -7.95
N SER A 112 3.68 4.11 -7.34
CA SER A 112 3.51 4.24 -5.90
C SER A 112 2.04 4.53 -5.58
N ARG A 113 1.62 4.14 -4.39
CA ARG A 113 0.30 4.51 -3.86
C ARG A 113 0.09 6.03 -3.84
N HIS A 114 1.16 6.78 -3.56
CA HIS A 114 1.12 8.23 -3.54
C HIS A 114 0.85 8.79 -4.94
N ASP A 115 1.53 8.28 -5.97
CA ASP A 115 1.31 8.73 -7.35
C ASP A 115 -0.12 8.43 -7.82
N LEU A 116 -0.63 7.24 -7.49
CA LEU A 116 -2.03 6.88 -7.76
C LEU A 116 -2.98 7.82 -7.03
N ALA A 117 -2.78 8.07 -5.74
CA ALA A 117 -3.62 9.00 -4.97
C ALA A 117 -3.58 10.43 -5.52
N ALA A 118 -2.40 10.92 -5.91
CA ALA A 118 -2.21 12.23 -6.54
C ALA A 118 -2.92 12.32 -7.90
N ALA A 119 -2.94 11.21 -8.66
CA ALA A 119 -3.71 11.06 -9.88
C ALA A 119 -5.20 10.76 -9.66
N SER A 120 -5.72 10.89 -8.43
CA SER A 120 -7.11 10.56 -8.08
C SER A 120 -7.49 9.11 -8.42
N TRP A 121 -6.56 8.18 -8.23
CA TRP A 121 -6.66 6.76 -8.53
C TRP A 121 -7.00 6.46 -9.99
N ARG A 122 -6.46 7.29 -10.90
CA ARG A 122 -6.58 7.11 -12.35
C ARG A 122 -5.32 6.45 -12.91
N LEU A 123 -5.54 5.38 -13.67
CA LEU A 123 -4.53 4.64 -14.41
C LEU A 123 -4.85 4.78 -15.90
N GLU A 124 -3.87 5.16 -16.70
CA GLU A 124 -3.93 5.06 -18.15
C GLU A 124 -3.08 3.87 -18.61
N ILE A 125 -3.64 2.99 -19.43
CA ILE A 125 -2.91 1.87 -20.01
C ILE A 125 -1.88 2.43 -21.01
N PRO A 126 -0.57 2.22 -20.80
CA PRO A 126 0.45 2.80 -21.66
C PRO A 126 0.35 2.30 -23.10
N ALA A 127 0.63 3.17 -24.07
CA ALA A 127 0.65 2.80 -25.50
C ALA A 127 1.59 1.61 -25.82
N ALA A 128 2.67 1.46 -25.04
CA ALA A 128 3.59 0.33 -25.15
C ALA A 128 2.89 -1.04 -24.96
N VAL A 129 1.79 -1.09 -24.20
CA VAL A 129 1.00 -2.32 -24.01
C VAL A 129 0.45 -2.80 -25.35
N ALA A 130 -0.11 -1.90 -26.17
CA ALA A 130 -0.62 -2.26 -27.49
C ALA A 130 0.50 -2.76 -28.41
N SER A 131 1.67 -2.11 -28.38
CA SER A 131 2.85 -2.54 -29.14
C SER A 131 3.32 -3.94 -28.74
N ASN A 132 3.39 -4.22 -27.44
CA ASN A 132 3.79 -5.52 -26.90
C ASN A 132 2.79 -6.62 -27.23
N LEU A 133 1.49 -6.34 -27.09
CA LEU A 133 0.43 -7.28 -27.45
C LEU A 133 0.49 -7.65 -28.93
N ARG A 134 0.66 -6.66 -29.81
CA ARG A 134 0.81 -6.89 -31.26
C ARG A 134 2.07 -7.71 -31.57
N ALA A 135 3.20 -7.36 -30.96
CA ALA A 135 4.44 -8.12 -31.11
C ALA A 135 4.33 -9.56 -30.59
N GLY A 136 3.52 -9.77 -29.55
CA GLY A 136 3.19 -11.09 -28.99
C GLY A 136 2.14 -11.87 -29.79
N GLY A 137 1.63 -11.31 -30.89
CA GLY A 137 0.67 -11.97 -31.79
C GLY A 137 -0.79 -11.84 -31.38
N ALA A 138 -1.16 -10.84 -30.55
CA ALA A 138 -2.56 -10.53 -30.29
C ALA A 138 -3.22 -9.95 -31.54
N ILE A 139 -4.40 -10.45 -31.89
CA ILE A 139 -5.15 -10.04 -33.08
C ILE A 139 -5.96 -8.80 -32.73
N GLU A 140 -5.89 -7.78 -33.59
CA GLU A 140 -6.72 -6.60 -33.43
C GLU A 140 -8.20 -6.98 -33.64
N PRO A 141 -9.09 -6.73 -32.66
CA PRO A 141 -10.53 -6.93 -32.84
C PRO A 141 -11.06 -6.11 -34.03
N PRO A 142 -12.09 -6.60 -34.73
CA PRO A 142 -12.73 -5.83 -35.80
C PRO A 142 -13.39 -4.54 -35.30
#